data_AF-A0A402AXC6-F1
#
_entry.id   AF-A0A402AXC6-F1
#
_cell.length_a   1.000
_cell.length_b   1.000
_cell.length_c   1.000
_cell.angle_alpha   90.00
_cell.angle_beta   90.00
_cell.angle_gamma   90.00
#
_symmetry.space_group_name_H-M   'P 1'
#
loop_
_entity.id
_entity.type
_entity.pdbx_description
1 polymer ?
#
loop_
_entity_poly.entity_id
_entity_poly.type
_entity_poly.pdbx_seq_one_letter_code
_entity_poly.pdbx_strand_id
1 'polypeptide(L)'
;MKDRTERGPNSPQYAPGARSFTKPRLEPGVMAPDNTVKPLEPEMEPIAAATEGGPQEPRKQHATPFQESFRRFRRDKKAMISLGVIIFLIVLAIIGPPIYQHIGGTYNSTTNGLIGPDQYHSFAHAEVDRVTEGPSAQYWLGTDGLGRDILARIMQGVLISISVAVLVEVVDILLGILVGVLAGYYGGWIDFLLARFTDIMFAFPGLLFLILISGIMGPWADKNLNHIPVLGLMEMLVCSWSRWPWPLRSGH
;
A
#
# COMPACT_ATOMS: atom_id res chain seq x y z
N MET A 1 -49.71 3.23 57.33
CA MET A 1 -49.72 4.63 56.86
C MET A 1 -48.32 5.18 57.07
N LYS A 2 -47.67 5.65 55.99
CA LYS A 2 -46.26 6.10 55.81
C LYS A 2 -45.23 4.96 55.63
N ASP A 3 -44.78 4.60 54.41
CA ASP A 3 -43.96 5.34 53.39
C ASP A 3 -42.50 5.51 53.91
N ARG A 4 -41.37 5.24 53.24
CA ARG A 4 -40.97 4.57 51.99
C ARG A 4 -39.44 4.47 52.02
N THR A 5 -38.92 3.26 51.79
CA THR A 5 -37.58 2.88 51.26
C THR A 5 -36.46 3.92 51.21
N GLU A 6 -35.39 3.67 51.97
CA GLU A 6 -34.07 4.29 51.80
C GLU A 6 -33.19 3.52 50.77
N ARG A 7 -32.24 4.28 50.22
CA ARG A 7 -31.02 3.90 49.45
C ARG A 7 -31.14 3.70 47.94
N GLY A 8 -30.77 4.75 47.21
CA GLY A 8 -30.12 4.65 45.90
C GLY A 8 -28.74 5.35 45.94
N PRO A 9 -27.66 4.75 45.39
CA PRO A 9 -26.38 5.41 45.22
C PRO A 9 -26.27 5.95 43.80
N ASN A 10 -26.25 7.27 43.61
CA ASN A 10 -25.82 7.89 42.35
C ASN A 10 -25.58 9.39 42.52
N SER A 11 -24.32 9.81 42.50
CA SER A 11 -23.95 11.19 42.21
C SER A 11 -22.73 11.21 41.28
N PRO A 12 -22.89 11.54 39.99
CA PRO A 12 -21.77 11.88 39.13
C PRO A 12 -21.27 13.30 39.46
N GLN A 13 -20.04 13.41 39.96
CA GLN A 13 -19.31 14.68 40.07
C GLN A 13 -18.85 15.14 38.68
N TYR A 14 -19.54 16.13 38.12
CA TYR A 14 -19.15 16.84 36.91
C TYR A 14 -18.32 18.07 37.32
N ALA A 15 -17.03 18.08 36.99
CA ALA A 15 -16.22 19.28 37.03
C ALA A 15 -16.12 19.88 35.63
N PRO A 16 -16.42 21.17 35.46
CA PRO A 16 -15.67 21.95 34.48
C PRO A 16 -15.27 23.33 35.02
N GLY A 17 -14.03 23.70 34.70
CA GLY A 17 -13.48 25.03 34.97
C GLY A 17 -14.30 26.11 34.26
N ALA A 18 -15.00 26.92 35.06
CA ALA A 18 -15.63 28.15 34.63
C ALA A 18 -14.52 29.20 34.37
N ARG A 19 -14.38 29.64 33.11
CA ARG A 19 -13.67 30.90 32.83
C ARG A 19 -14.59 32.05 33.22
N SER A 20 -14.14 32.90 34.13
CA SER A 20 -14.88 34.05 34.64
C SER A 20 -15.12 35.08 33.52
N PHE A 21 -16.40 35.32 33.21
CA PHE A 21 -16.80 36.49 32.44
C PHE A 21 -16.73 37.72 33.36
N THR A 22 -15.67 38.51 33.27
CA THR A 22 -15.61 39.84 33.88
C THR A 22 -16.52 40.79 33.10
N LYS A 23 -17.54 41.34 33.77
CA LYS A 23 -18.44 42.35 33.19
C LYS A 23 -17.66 43.65 32.90
N PRO A 24 -17.89 44.34 31.78
CA PRO A 24 -17.30 45.65 31.54
C PRO A 24 -17.77 46.66 32.59
N ARG A 25 -16.84 47.42 33.15
CA ARG A 25 -17.11 48.47 34.14
C ARG A 25 -17.73 49.68 33.44
N LEU A 26 -18.99 49.98 33.74
CA LEU A 26 -19.69 51.16 33.24
C LEU A 26 -19.13 52.40 33.95
N GLU A 27 -18.46 53.26 33.20
CA GLU A 27 -18.02 54.59 33.66
C GLU A 27 -19.25 55.50 33.88
N PRO A 28 -19.44 56.09 35.07
CA PRO A 28 -20.61 56.93 35.33
C PRO A 28 -20.42 58.31 34.72
N GLY A 29 -20.97 58.53 33.52
CA GLY A 29 -20.93 59.86 32.90
C GLY A 29 -21.47 60.00 31.46
N VAL A 30 -21.91 58.92 30.80
CA VAL A 30 -22.41 59.02 29.42
C VAL A 30 -23.95 58.86 29.39
N MET A 31 -24.58 60.02 29.26
CA MET A 31 -25.95 60.38 28.80
C MET A 31 -27.05 59.28 28.74
N ALA A 32 -28.19 59.60 29.36
CA ALA A 32 -29.43 58.83 29.28
C ALA A 32 -29.90 58.57 27.83
N PRO A 33 -30.53 57.41 27.53
CA PRO A 33 -31.01 57.13 26.19
C PRO A 33 -32.18 58.05 25.82
N ASP A 34 -32.04 58.76 24.71
CA ASP A 34 -33.12 59.45 24.00
C ASP A 34 -34.17 58.42 23.57
N ASN A 35 -35.39 58.59 24.09
CA ASN A 35 -36.51 57.67 23.97
C ASN A 35 -37.46 58.04 22.82
N THR A 36 -36.98 58.74 21.79
CA THR A 36 -37.73 59.00 20.56
C THR A 36 -37.60 57.86 19.56
N VAL A 37 -38.23 56.71 19.83
CA VAL A 37 -38.43 55.68 18.80
C VAL A 37 -39.52 56.16 17.85
N LYS A 38 -39.12 56.63 16.66
CA LYS A 38 -40.02 56.98 15.56
C LYS A 38 -40.76 55.71 15.09
N PRO A 39 -42.10 55.70 14.96
CA PRO A 39 -42.81 54.53 14.46
C PRO A 39 -42.34 54.20 13.04
N LEU A 40 -41.88 52.98 12.82
CA LEU A 40 -41.57 52.47 11.49
C LEU A 40 -42.90 52.18 10.80
N GLU A 41 -43.38 53.13 9.98
CA GLU A 41 -44.47 52.88 9.06
C GLU A 41 -44.04 51.80 8.06
N PRO A 42 -44.88 50.80 7.77
CA PRO A 42 -44.55 49.79 6.79
C PRO A 42 -44.72 50.41 5.40
N GLU A 43 -43.63 50.90 4.81
CA GLU A 43 -43.59 51.16 3.38
C GLU A 43 -43.78 49.81 2.66
N MET A 44 -45.03 49.55 2.24
CA MET A 44 -45.34 48.46 1.32
C MET A 44 -44.85 48.87 -0.07
N GLU A 45 -43.54 48.71 -0.30
CA GLU A 45 -43.00 48.71 -1.64
C GLU A 45 -43.51 47.43 -2.35
N PRO A 46 -44.13 47.54 -3.54
CA PRO A 46 -44.79 46.39 -4.15
C PRO A 46 -43.77 45.30 -4.50
N ILE A 47 -43.98 44.10 -3.93
CA ILE A 47 -43.24 42.86 -4.22
C ILE A 47 -43.64 42.33 -5.63
N ALA A 48 -43.60 43.19 -6.64
CA ALA A 48 -44.10 42.91 -7.97
C ALA A 48 -43.16 43.44 -9.06
N ALA A 49 -41.87 43.07 -8.99
CA ALA A 49 -40.95 43.18 -10.14
C ALA A 49 -39.62 42.39 -10.00
N ALA A 50 -39.53 41.37 -9.15
CA ALA A 50 -38.32 40.52 -9.08
C ALA A 50 -38.58 39.16 -9.74
N THR A 51 -39.07 39.18 -10.98
CA THR A 51 -39.03 38.04 -11.89
C THR A 51 -38.08 38.37 -13.03
N GLU A 52 -36.81 38.62 -12.71
CA GLU A 52 -35.76 38.59 -13.71
C GLU A 52 -34.60 37.77 -13.17
N GLY A 53 -34.26 36.72 -13.93
CA GLY A 53 -33.21 35.77 -13.59
C GLY A 53 -31.88 36.49 -13.42
N GLY A 54 -31.40 36.56 -12.18
CA GLY A 54 -29.98 36.81 -11.94
C GLY A 54 -29.16 35.75 -12.69
N PRO A 55 -27.98 36.09 -13.26
CA PRO A 55 -27.12 35.12 -13.91
C PRO A 55 -26.87 33.96 -12.94
N GLN A 56 -27.44 32.79 -13.25
CA GLN A 56 -27.09 31.58 -12.53
C GLN A 56 -25.59 31.37 -12.76
N GLU A 57 -24.77 31.61 -11.73
CA GLU A 57 -23.36 31.22 -11.80
C GLU A 57 -23.33 29.74 -12.24
N PRO A 58 -22.58 29.40 -13.29
CA PRO A 58 -22.61 28.05 -13.83
C PRO A 58 -22.24 27.08 -12.72
N ARG A 59 -23.20 26.24 -12.30
CA ARG A 59 -23.06 25.25 -11.23
C ARG A 59 -21.82 24.40 -11.52
N LYS A 60 -20.71 24.70 -10.85
CA LYS A 60 -19.45 23.95 -10.99
C LYS A 60 -19.75 22.51 -10.62
N GLN A 61 -19.76 21.63 -11.62
CA GLN A 61 -19.96 20.20 -11.41
C GLN A 61 -18.87 19.72 -10.44
N HIS A 62 -19.28 19.16 -9.31
CA HIS A 62 -18.38 18.51 -8.37
C HIS A 62 -17.84 17.26 -9.07
N ALA A 63 -16.55 17.30 -9.46
CA ALA A 63 -15.89 16.16 -10.08
C ALA A 63 -15.97 14.94 -9.15
N THR A 64 -16.03 13.73 -9.73
CA THR A 64 -16.13 12.52 -8.90
C THR A 64 -14.88 12.38 -8.03
N PRO A 65 -14.98 11.81 -6.81
CA PRO A 65 -13.83 11.68 -5.89
C PRO A 65 -12.64 10.98 -6.54
N PHE A 66 -12.89 10.03 -7.45
CA PHE A 66 -11.83 9.36 -8.22
C PHE A 66 -11.17 10.27 -9.28
N GLN A 67 -11.97 11.08 -9.99
CA GLN A 67 -11.44 12.06 -10.95
C GLN A 67 -10.57 13.12 -10.25
N GLU A 68 -10.95 13.52 -9.04
CA GLU A 68 -10.15 14.46 -8.25
C GLU A 68 -8.82 13.84 -7.79
N SER A 69 -8.84 12.62 -7.28
CA SER A 69 -7.64 11.90 -6.86
C SER A 69 -6.67 11.67 -8.02
N PHE A 70 -7.18 11.26 -9.18
CA PHE A 70 -6.36 11.03 -10.37
C PHE A 70 -5.76 12.34 -10.92
N ARG A 71 -6.52 13.44 -10.88
CA ARG A 71 -6.03 14.77 -11.25
C ARG A 71 -4.93 15.26 -10.29
N ARG A 72 -5.07 14.99 -8.99
CA ARG A 72 -4.07 15.34 -7.97
C ARG A 72 -2.78 14.54 -8.18
N PHE A 73 -2.89 13.22 -8.38
CA PHE A 73 -1.75 12.34 -8.62
C PHE A 73 -0.94 12.76 -9.86
N ARG A 74 -1.60 13.06 -10.98
CA ARG A 74 -0.91 13.52 -12.20
C ARG A 74 -0.25 14.89 -12.07
N ARG A 75 -0.68 15.72 -11.12
CA ARG A 75 -0.07 17.04 -10.87
C ARG A 75 1.15 16.95 -9.96
N ASP A 76 1.26 15.90 -9.15
CA ASP A 76 2.43 15.69 -8.30
C ASP A 76 3.60 15.15 -9.13
N LYS A 77 4.58 16.02 -9.39
CA LYS A 77 5.79 15.67 -10.14
C LYS A 77 6.56 14.53 -9.47
N LYS A 78 6.58 14.48 -8.13
CA LYS A 78 7.31 13.43 -7.38
C LYS A 78 6.64 12.09 -7.57
N ALA A 79 5.32 12.04 -7.47
CA ALA A 79 4.53 10.83 -7.69
C ALA A 79 4.63 10.32 -9.15
N MET A 80 4.66 11.24 -10.12
CA MET A 80 4.84 10.88 -11.53
C MET A 80 6.24 10.35 -11.84
N ILE A 81 7.29 10.91 -11.20
CA ILE A 81 8.66 10.39 -11.33
C ILE A 81 8.74 8.97 -10.77
N SER A 82 8.21 8.72 -9.56
CA SER A 82 8.22 7.38 -8.97
C SER A 82 7.46 6.37 -9.83
N LEU A 83 6.32 6.78 -10.38
CA LEU A 83 5.57 5.93 -11.30
C LEU A 83 6.37 5.61 -12.57
N GLY A 84 7.05 6.61 -13.13
CA GLY A 84 7.93 6.42 -14.30
C GLY A 84 9.04 5.42 -14.02
N VAL A 85 9.70 5.50 -12.86
CA VAL A 85 10.75 4.55 -12.46
C VAL A 85 10.19 3.14 -12.29
N ILE A 86 9.02 2.97 -11.66
CA ILE A 86 8.39 1.65 -11.50
C ILE A 86 8.05 1.04 -12.85
N ILE A 87 7.42 1.81 -13.75
CA ILE A 87 7.10 1.36 -15.10
C ILE A 87 8.38 0.98 -15.86
N PHE A 88 9.42 1.80 -15.76
CA PHE A 88 10.71 1.51 -16.37
C PHE A 88 11.30 0.19 -15.86
N LEU A 89 11.28 -0.06 -14.55
CA LEU A 89 11.78 -1.33 -13.98
C LEU A 89 10.94 -2.53 -14.43
N ILE A 90 9.62 -2.39 -14.52
CA ILE A 90 8.74 -3.45 -15.04
C ILE A 90 9.09 -3.77 -16.49
N VAL A 91 9.19 -2.74 -17.32
CA VAL A 91 9.53 -2.89 -18.74
C VAL A 91 10.91 -3.50 -18.91
N LEU A 92 11.90 -3.04 -18.14
CA LEU A 92 13.25 -3.61 -18.12
C LEU A 92 13.24 -5.07 -17.66
N ALA A 93 12.43 -5.43 -16.66
CA ALA A 93 12.35 -6.80 -16.17
C ALA A 93 11.68 -7.75 -17.18
N ILE A 94 10.66 -7.30 -17.91
CA ILE A 94 9.94 -8.12 -18.91
C ILE A 94 10.72 -8.23 -20.21
N ILE A 95 11.22 -7.10 -20.71
CA ILE A 95 11.85 -7.01 -22.04
C ILE A 95 13.38 -7.22 -21.94
N GLY A 96 13.99 -6.95 -20.79
CA GLY A 96 15.42 -7.06 -20.57
C GLY A 96 15.97 -8.48 -20.77
N PRO A 97 15.46 -9.53 -20.10
CA PRO A 97 15.97 -10.89 -20.26
C PRO A 97 16.01 -11.39 -21.72
N PRO A 98 14.93 -11.30 -22.53
CA PRO A 98 14.99 -11.77 -23.91
C PRO A 98 15.94 -10.95 -24.77
N ILE A 99 16.12 -9.65 -24.50
CA ILE A 99 17.10 -8.83 -25.23
C ILE A 99 18.52 -9.16 -24.80
N TYR A 100 18.76 -9.22 -23.50
CA TYR A 100 20.08 -9.39 -22.89
C TYR A 100 20.70 -10.74 -23.26
N GLN A 101 19.90 -11.80 -23.35
CA GLN A 101 20.32 -13.12 -23.84
C GLN A 101 20.81 -13.14 -25.29
N HIS A 102 20.54 -12.10 -26.08
CA HIS A 102 21.02 -12.00 -27.47
C HIS A 102 22.17 -11.00 -27.62
N ILE A 103 22.57 -10.32 -26.54
CA ILE A 103 23.64 -9.31 -26.57
C ILE A 103 24.93 -9.95 -26.05
N GLY A 104 26.01 -9.82 -26.84
CA GLY A 104 27.34 -10.24 -26.44
C GLY A 104 27.97 -11.26 -27.40
N GLY A 105 29.25 -11.51 -27.18
CA GLY A 105 30.02 -12.48 -27.96
C GLY A 105 30.15 -13.81 -27.24
N THR A 106 30.37 -14.89 -28.00
CA THR A 106 30.70 -16.19 -27.42
C THR A 106 32.11 -16.18 -26.84
N TYR A 107 32.34 -16.87 -25.73
CA TYR A 107 33.68 -17.09 -25.16
C TYR A 107 33.86 -18.54 -24.72
N ASN A 108 35.11 -18.93 -24.51
CA ASN A 108 35.46 -20.29 -24.10
C ASN A 108 35.56 -20.35 -22.56
N SER A 109 34.67 -21.14 -21.96
CA SER A 109 34.75 -21.58 -20.57
C SER A 109 35.60 -22.83 -20.47
N THR A 110 36.42 -22.90 -19.42
CA THR A 110 37.21 -24.08 -19.02
C THR A 110 36.30 -25.25 -18.66
N THR A 111 35.09 -24.99 -18.15
CA THR A 111 34.15 -26.01 -17.70
C THR A 111 33.16 -26.41 -18.81
N ASN A 112 32.61 -25.44 -19.53
CA ASN A 112 31.49 -25.64 -20.47
C ASN A 112 31.90 -25.53 -21.96
N GLY A 113 33.15 -25.19 -22.26
CA GLY A 113 33.61 -24.94 -23.62
C GLY A 113 33.08 -23.63 -24.19
N LEU A 114 32.82 -23.58 -25.50
CA LEU A 114 32.31 -22.38 -26.16
C LEU A 114 30.85 -22.11 -25.77
N ILE A 115 30.61 -21.02 -25.05
CA ILE A 115 29.28 -20.61 -24.56
C ILE A 115 28.86 -19.26 -25.15
N GLY A 116 27.58 -19.14 -25.45
CA GLY A 116 26.94 -17.96 -26.04
C GLY A 116 26.12 -17.14 -25.04
N PRO A 117 25.72 -15.91 -25.43
CA PRO A 117 24.97 -14.97 -24.57
C PRO A 117 23.65 -15.54 -24.05
N ASP A 118 23.03 -16.46 -24.78
CA ASP A 118 21.82 -17.15 -24.38
C ASP A 118 22.02 -18.01 -23.11
N GLN A 119 23.22 -18.58 -22.96
CA GLN A 119 23.59 -19.42 -21.83
C GLN A 119 24.09 -18.57 -20.66
N TYR A 120 25.09 -17.72 -20.86
CA TYR A 120 25.75 -17.05 -19.73
C TYR A 120 24.96 -15.86 -19.17
N HIS A 121 24.02 -15.28 -19.92
CA HIS A 121 23.04 -14.32 -19.40
C HIS A 121 21.77 -14.98 -18.87
N SER A 122 21.70 -16.32 -18.81
CA SER A 122 20.63 -17.01 -18.11
C SER A 122 20.77 -16.79 -16.61
N PHE A 123 19.68 -16.39 -15.94
CA PHE A 123 19.66 -16.07 -14.51
C PHE A 123 20.08 -17.23 -13.59
N ALA A 124 20.00 -18.49 -14.08
CA ALA A 124 20.34 -19.69 -13.34
C ALA A 124 21.72 -20.27 -13.71
N HIS A 125 22.32 -19.84 -14.82
CA HIS A 125 23.60 -20.37 -15.28
C HIS A 125 24.76 -19.79 -14.48
N ALA A 126 25.71 -20.64 -14.14
CA ALA A 126 26.82 -20.33 -13.25
C ALA A 126 28.13 -20.74 -13.93
N GLU A 127 29.06 -19.80 -14.05
CA GLU A 127 30.34 -20.01 -14.70
C GLU A 127 31.49 -19.96 -13.69
N VAL A 128 32.07 -21.12 -13.39
CA VAL A 128 33.07 -21.29 -12.32
C VAL A 128 34.35 -20.48 -12.58
N ASP A 129 34.66 -20.22 -13.84
CA ASP A 129 35.83 -19.44 -14.23
C ASP A 129 35.64 -17.93 -14.02
N ARG A 130 34.39 -17.50 -13.86
CA ARG A 130 34.00 -16.09 -13.79
C ARG A 130 33.38 -15.79 -12.42
N VAL A 131 33.94 -16.32 -11.35
CA VAL A 131 33.46 -16.08 -9.99
C VAL A 131 33.91 -14.71 -9.49
N THR A 132 32.99 -13.90 -8.94
CA THR A 132 33.29 -12.55 -8.43
C THR A 132 34.00 -11.65 -9.44
N GLU A 133 33.63 -11.75 -10.71
CA GLU A 133 34.10 -10.84 -11.76
C GLU A 133 33.42 -9.47 -11.57
N GLY A 134 34.20 -8.39 -11.68
CA GLY A 134 33.65 -7.05 -11.68
C GLY A 134 32.84 -6.73 -12.96
N PRO A 135 32.26 -5.53 -13.05
CA PRO A 135 31.55 -5.09 -14.25
C PRO A 135 32.44 -5.17 -15.50
N SER A 136 31.96 -5.88 -16.53
CA SER A 136 32.63 -6.05 -17.80
C SER A 136 31.65 -5.94 -18.98
N ALA A 137 32.17 -5.83 -20.20
CA ALA A 137 31.32 -5.78 -21.39
C ALA A 137 30.50 -7.07 -21.57
N GLN A 138 30.97 -8.17 -21.00
CA GLN A 138 30.30 -9.46 -21.01
C GLN A 138 29.34 -9.62 -19.82
N TYR A 139 29.67 -9.10 -18.64
CA TYR A 139 28.79 -9.08 -17.47
C TYR A 139 28.61 -7.65 -16.98
N TRP A 140 27.54 -6.97 -17.38
CA TRP A 140 27.42 -5.52 -17.18
C TRP A 140 27.45 -5.07 -15.72
N LEU A 141 26.96 -5.92 -14.81
CA LEU A 141 27.04 -5.71 -13.36
C LEU A 141 28.01 -6.67 -12.66
N GLY A 142 28.77 -7.45 -13.43
CA GLY A 142 29.64 -8.50 -12.91
C GLY A 142 28.89 -9.77 -12.51
N THR A 143 29.60 -10.63 -11.81
CA THR A 143 29.11 -11.95 -11.38
C THR A 143 29.17 -12.12 -9.87
N ASP A 144 28.34 -13.02 -9.35
CA ASP A 144 28.33 -13.34 -7.93
C ASP A 144 29.41 -14.38 -7.54
N GLY A 145 29.42 -14.78 -6.27
CA GLY A 145 30.36 -15.77 -5.72
C GLY A 145 30.26 -17.18 -6.31
N LEU A 146 29.33 -17.41 -7.24
CA LEU A 146 29.14 -18.66 -7.94
C LEU A 146 29.23 -18.48 -9.47
N GLY A 147 29.59 -17.29 -9.93
CA GLY A 147 29.79 -17.00 -11.35
C GLY A 147 28.49 -16.79 -12.13
N ARG A 148 27.40 -16.42 -11.45
CA ARG A 148 26.14 -16.05 -12.12
C ARG A 148 26.11 -14.57 -12.44
N ASP A 149 25.52 -14.22 -13.59
CA ASP A 149 25.29 -12.84 -14.00
C ASP A 149 24.35 -12.10 -13.02
N ILE A 150 24.84 -11.03 -12.39
CA ILE A 150 24.08 -10.24 -11.41
C ILE A 150 22.92 -9.49 -12.08
N LEU A 151 23.12 -8.91 -13.27
CA LEU A 151 22.09 -8.16 -13.99
C LEU A 151 20.93 -9.05 -14.41
N ALA A 152 21.23 -10.22 -14.98
CA ALA A 152 20.21 -11.21 -15.34
C ALA A 152 19.37 -11.61 -14.12
N ARG A 153 20.01 -11.81 -12.97
CA ARG A 153 19.33 -12.16 -11.72
C ARG A 153 18.48 -11.02 -11.15
N ILE A 154 18.92 -9.78 -11.26
CA ILE A 154 18.13 -8.63 -10.85
C ILE A 154 16.86 -8.52 -11.72
N MET A 155 17.00 -8.62 -13.05
CA MET A 155 15.85 -8.54 -13.96
C MET A 155 14.83 -9.66 -13.67
N GLN A 156 15.30 -10.89 -13.50
CA GLN A 156 14.43 -12.02 -13.16
C GLN A 156 13.82 -11.88 -11.76
N GLY A 157 14.59 -11.39 -10.79
CA GLY A 157 14.11 -11.13 -9.43
C GLY A 157 12.97 -10.12 -9.39
N VAL A 158 13.08 -9.04 -10.18
CA VAL A 158 12.01 -8.03 -10.30
C VAL A 158 10.73 -8.66 -10.85
N LEU A 159 10.80 -9.50 -11.88
CA LEU A 159 9.61 -10.20 -12.41
C LEU A 159 8.93 -11.07 -11.36
N ILE A 160 9.72 -11.84 -10.63
CA ILE A 160 9.21 -12.75 -9.59
C ILE A 160 8.54 -11.93 -8.48
N SER A 161 9.21 -10.89 -7.96
CA SER A 161 8.67 -10.05 -6.89
C SER A 161 7.36 -9.39 -7.29
N ILE A 162 7.25 -8.88 -8.52
CA ILE A 162 6.03 -8.21 -9.01
C ILE A 162 4.91 -9.21 -9.21
N SER A 163 5.21 -10.40 -9.77
CA SER A 163 4.20 -11.45 -9.97
C SER A 163 3.60 -11.91 -8.64
N VAL A 164 4.44 -12.12 -7.62
CA VAL A 164 4.00 -12.50 -6.28
C VAL A 164 3.23 -11.35 -5.62
N ALA A 165 3.72 -10.11 -5.70
CA ALA A 165 3.04 -8.95 -5.12
C ALA A 165 1.62 -8.78 -5.69
N VAL A 166 1.46 -8.87 -7.01
CA VAL A 166 0.15 -8.75 -7.67
C VAL A 166 -0.78 -9.88 -7.25
N LEU A 167 -0.28 -11.13 -7.19
CA LEU A 167 -1.10 -12.28 -6.79
C LEU A 167 -1.60 -12.14 -5.35
N VAL A 168 -0.72 -11.77 -4.42
CA VAL A 168 -1.07 -11.57 -3.02
C VAL A 168 -2.08 -10.44 -2.86
N GLU A 169 -1.86 -9.31 -3.54
CA GLU A 169 -2.75 -8.14 -3.46
C GLU A 169 -4.15 -8.46 -3.99
N VAL A 170 -4.27 -9.21 -5.09
CA VAL A 170 -5.58 -9.62 -5.62
C VAL A 170 -6.35 -10.46 -4.60
N VAL A 171 -5.68 -11.42 -3.95
CA VAL A 171 -6.30 -12.25 -2.93
C VAL A 171 -6.67 -11.42 -1.70
N ASP A 172 -5.80 -10.51 -1.26
CA ASP A 172 -6.05 -9.63 -0.12
C ASP A 172 -7.23 -8.70 -0.36
N ILE A 173 -7.34 -8.08 -1.53
CA ILE A 173 -8.48 -7.24 -1.91
C ILE A 173 -9.78 -8.05 -1.90
N LEU A 174 -9.78 -9.27 -2.46
CA LEU A 174 -10.97 -10.11 -2.49
C LEU A 174 -11.43 -10.49 -1.07
N LEU A 175 -10.49 -10.90 -0.21
CA LEU A 175 -10.78 -11.23 1.18
C LEU A 175 -11.21 -10.00 1.98
N GLY A 176 -10.53 -8.86 1.80
CA GLY A 176 -10.84 -7.60 2.45
C GLY A 176 -12.22 -7.07 2.07
N ILE A 177 -12.60 -7.16 0.79
CA ILE A 177 -13.95 -6.80 0.33
C ILE A 177 -14.98 -7.74 0.96
N LEU A 178 -14.73 -9.06 0.94
CA LEU A 178 -15.66 -10.03 1.52
C LEU A 178 -15.89 -9.73 3.01
N VAL A 179 -14.82 -9.61 3.79
CA VAL A 179 -14.87 -9.33 5.23
C VAL A 179 -15.51 -7.96 5.49
N GLY A 180 -15.14 -6.93 4.73
CA GLY A 180 -15.68 -5.58 4.86
C GLY A 180 -17.18 -5.50 4.57
N VAL A 181 -17.66 -6.23 3.56
CA VAL A 181 -19.10 -6.32 3.24
C VAL A 181 -19.84 -7.07 4.35
N LEU A 182 -19.28 -8.17 4.89
CA LEU A 182 -19.89 -8.88 6.02
C LEU A 182 -19.99 -7.98 7.26
N ALA A 183 -18.92 -7.26 7.59
CA ALA A 183 -18.91 -6.33 8.73
C ALA A 183 -19.95 -5.21 8.56
N GLY A 184 -20.01 -4.61 7.36
CA GLY A 184 -20.96 -3.54 7.05
C GLY A 184 -22.41 -3.99 6.96
N TYR A 185 -22.67 -5.23 6.52
CA TYR A 185 -24.03 -5.76 6.39
C TYR A 185 -24.63 -6.17 7.75
N TYR A 186 -23.88 -6.93 8.56
CA TYR A 186 -24.41 -7.42 9.83
C TYR A 186 -24.28 -6.41 10.97
N GLY A 187 -23.23 -5.57 10.97
CA GLY A 187 -22.94 -4.64 12.05
C GLY A 187 -22.83 -5.31 13.44
N GLY A 188 -22.68 -4.49 14.49
CA GLY A 188 -22.77 -4.94 15.87
C GLY A 188 -21.63 -5.88 16.30
N TRP A 189 -21.97 -7.10 16.75
CA TRP A 189 -20.99 -8.00 17.38
C TRP A 189 -19.93 -8.54 16.41
N ILE A 190 -20.28 -8.71 15.13
CA ILE A 190 -19.32 -9.15 14.09
C ILE A 190 -18.25 -8.08 13.86
N ASP A 191 -18.65 -6.82 13.80
CA ASP A 191 -17.73 -5.69 13.69
C ASP A 191 -16.79 -5.61 14.91
N PHE A 192 -17.35 -5.78 16.12
CA PHE A 192 -16.54 -5.84 17.34
C PHE A 192 -15.53 -7.01 17.35
N LEU A 193 -15.95 -8.19 16.89
CA LEU A 193 -15.07 -9.36 16.83
C LEU A 193 -13.94 -9.16 15.81
N LEU A 194 -14.25 -8.60 14.64
CA LEU A 194 -13.28 -8.30 13.58
C LEU A 194 -12.27 -7.23 14.01
N ALA A 195 -12.75 -6.16 14.65
CA ALA A 195 -11.89 -5.14 15.25
C ALA A 195 -10.96 -5.77 16.28
N ARG A 196 -11.49 -6.66 17.14
CA ARG A 196 -10.68 -7.30 18.17
C ARG A 196 -9.65 -8.28 17.61
N PHE A 197 -10.01 -9.02 16.58
CA PHE A 197 -9.08 -9.90 15.87
C PHE A 197 -7.94 -9.10 15.24
N THR A 198 -8.26 -7.98 14.59
CA THR A 198 -7.27 -7.10 13.96
C THR A 198 -6.31 -6.50 15.01
N ASP A 199 -6.83 -6.05 16.15
CA ASP A 199 -6.00 -5.58 17.28
C ASP A 199 -5.00 -6.65 17.74
N ILE A 200 -5.44 -7.91 17.84
CA ILE A 200 -4.59 -9.04 18.26
C ILE A 200 -3.51 -9.32 17.20
N MET A 201 -3.87 -9.28 15.91
CA MET A 201 -2.92 -9.45 14.82
C MET A 201 -1.84 -8.37 14.81
N PHE A 202 -2.22 -7.11 15.07
CA PHE A 202 -1.26 -6.00 15.17
C PHE A 202 -0.47 -5.98 16.47
N ALA A 203 -0.98 -6.58 17.55
CA ALA A 203 -0.24 -6.71 18.80
C ALA A 203 0.92 -7.73 18.71
N PHE A 204 0.86 -8.68 17.76
CA PHE A 204 1.92 -9.66 17.59
C PHE A 204 3.03 -9.15 16.66
N PRO A 205 4.32 -9.37 16.98
CA PRO A 205 5.41 -8.99 16.09
C PRO A 205 5.34 -9.77 14.76
N GLY A 206 4.91 -9.10 13.70
CA GLY A 206 4.69 -9.73 12.39
C GLY A 206 5.92 -10.47 11.85
N LEU A 207 7.12 -9.96 12.12
CA LEU A 207 8.37 -10.60 11.67
C LEU A 207 8.58 -11.99 12.32
N LEU A 208 8.30 -12.13 13.61
CA LEU A 208 8.46 -13.41 14.32
C LEU A 208 7.46 -14.46 13.82
N PHE A 209 6.24 -14.03 13.53
CA PHE A 209 5.22 -14.91 12.95
C PHE A 209 5.62 -15.37 11.54
N LEU A 210 6.11 -14.44 10.73
CA LEU A 210 6.55 -14.70 9.36
C LEU A 210 7.67 -15.73 9.31
N ILE A 211 8.71 -15.60 10.14
CA ILE A 211 9.82 -16.58 10.18
C ILE A 211 9.36 -17.96 10.65
N LEU A 212 8.43 -18.02 11.61
CA LEU A 212 7.89 -19.28 12.12
C LEU A 212 7.09 -20.01 11.04
N ILE A 213 6.16 -19.31 10.38
CA ILE A 213 5.37 -19.88 9.29
C ILE A 213 6.26 -20.25 8.11
N SER A 214 7.21 -19.40 7.73
CA SER A 214 8.13 -19.71 6.64
C SER A 214 8.90 -21.01 6.90
N GLY A 215 9.36 -21.26 8.12
CA GLY A 215 10.09 -22.48 8.48
C GLY A 215 9.22 -23.74 8.46
N ILE A 216 7.95 -23.65 8.89
CA ILE A 216 7.04 -24.81 8.97
C ILE A 216 6.40 -25.10 7.60
N MET A 217 5.99 -24.05 6.90
CA MET A 217 5.14 -24.13 5.71
C MET A 217 5.95 -24.22 4.42
N GLY A 218 7.20 -23.76 4.39
CA GLY A 218 8.08 -23.86 3.21
C GLY A 218 8.18 -25.29 2.66
N PRO A 219 8.60 -26.30 3.45
CA PRO A 219 8.73 -27.68 2.96
C PRO A 219 7.41 -28.32 2.51
N TRP A 220 6.27 -27.83 3.01
CA TRP A 220 4.95 -28.30 2.61
C TRP A 220 4.50 -27.65 1.30
N ALA A 221 4.73 -26.34 1.15
CA ALA A 221 4.42 -25.59 -0.06
C ALA A 221 5.20 -26.12 -1.25
N ASP A 222 6.52 -26.29 -1.10
CA ASP A 222 7.40 -26.85 -2.13
C ASP A 222 6.90 -28.20 -2.66
N LYS A 223 6.35 -29.05 -1.79
CA LYS A 223 5.89 -30.40 -2.20
C LYS A 223 4.54 -30.37 -2.91
N ASN A 224 3.58 -29.57 -2.44
CA ASN A 224 2.20 -29.62 -2.93
C ASN A 224 1.92 -28.64 -4.06
N LEU A 225 2.54 -27.47 -4.03
CA LEU A 225 2.22 -26.37 -4.95
C LEU A 225 2.85 -26.55 -6.33
N ASN A 226 3.91 -27.37 -6.44
CA ASN A 226 4.51 -27.82 -7.70
C ASN A 226 3.52 -28.56 -8.63
N HIS A 227 2.41 -29.05 -8.11
CA HIS A 227 1.37 -29.74 -8.89
C HIS A 227 0.27 -28.81 -9.45
N ILE A 228 0.20 -27.54 -9.01
CA ILE A 228 -0.81 -26.59 -9.49
C ILE A 228 -0.21 -25.79 -10.65
N PRO A 229 -0.75 -25.79 -11.88
CA PRO A 229 -0.08 -25.18 -13.04
C PRO A 229 0.24 -23.68 -12.90
N VAL A 230 -0.64 -22.92 -12.23
CA VAL A 230 -0.52 -21.46 -12.05
C VAL A 230 0.44 -21.09 -10.92
N LEU A 231 0.40 -21.84 -9.81
CA LEU A 231 1.24 -21.59 -8.63
C LEU A 231 2.59 -22.32 -8.72
N GLY A 232 2.60 -23.50 -9.33
CA GLY A 232 3.77 -24.30 -9.67
C GLY A 232 4.67 -23.64 -10.70
N LEU A 233 4.17 -22.73 -11.56
CA LEU A 233 5.04 -21.91 -12.42
C LEU A 233 5.85 -20.88 -11.60
N MET A 234 5.24 -20.31 -10.56
CA MET A 234 5.90 -19.40 -9.63
C MET A 234 6.82 -20.16 -8.67
N GLU A 235 6.37 -21.32 -8.19
CA GLU A 235 7.18 -22.20 -7.34
C GLU A 235 8.24 -22.96 -8.11
N MET A 236 8.13 -23.19 -9.43
CA MET A 236 9.26 -23.69 -10.23
C MET A 236 10.32 -22.60 -10.40
N LEU A 237 9.92 -21.33 -10.48
CA LEU A 237 10.86 -20.20 -10.46
C LEU A 237 11.52 -20.02 -9.09
N VAL A 238 10.76 -20.20 -7.99
CA VAL A 238 11.27 -20.16 -6.60
C VAL A 238 12.01 -21.43 -6.20
N CYS A 239 11.61 -22.61 -6.68
CA CYS A 239 12.30 -23.89 -6.50
C CYS A 239 13.54 -23.96 -7.38
N SER A 240 13.57 -23.31 -8.55
CA SER A 240 14.83 -23.08 -9.29
C SER A 240 15.79 -22.20 -8.47
N TRP A 241 15.27 -21.36 -7.58
CA TRP A 241 16.06 -20.56 -6.63
C TRP A 241 16.46 -21.35 -5.37
N SER A 242 15.58 -22.20 -4.82
CA SER A 242 15.84 -22.96 -3.58
C SER A 242 16.60 -24.28 -3.81
N ARG A 243 16.47 -24.87 -5.01
CA ARG A 243 17.22 -26.06 -5.48
C ARG A 243 18.61 -25.72 -6.01
N TRP A 244 19.09 -24.53 -5.67
CA TRP A 244 20.49 -24.15 -5.70
C TRP A 244 21.34 -25.27 -5.09
N PRO A 245 22.39 -25.77 -5.76
CA PRO A 245 23.32 -26.69 -5.13
C PRO A 245 24.05 -25.91 -4.04
N TRP A 246 23.67 -26.11 -2.78
CA TRP A 246 24.54 -25.79 -1.66
C TRP A 246 25.72 -26.77 -1.73
N PRO A 247 26.95 -26.33 -2.03
CA PRO A 247 28.09 -27.13 -1.64
C PRO A 247 28.12 -27.04 -0.10
N LEU A 248 28.08 -28.19 0.55
CA LEU A 248 28.38 -28.47 1.98
C LEU A 248 27.32 -29.38 2.63
N ARG A 249 27.31 -30.64 2.19
CA ARG A 249 27.04 -31.78 3.08
C ARG A 249 27.95 -32.95 2.72
N SER A 250 29.23 -32.81 3.01
CA SER A 250 30.16 -33.94 3.11
C SER A 250 31.24 -33.59 4.15
N GLY A 251 30.93 -33.90 5.39
CA GLY A 251 31.86 -33.92 6.51
C GLY A 251 31.47 -35.09 7.41
N HIS A 252 31.92 -36.28 7.02
CA HIS A 252 32.29 -37.34 7.96
C HIS A 252 33.80 -37.26 8.13
#